data_AF-A0A7C6PDI7-F1
#
_entry.id   AF-A0A7C6PDI7-F1
#
_cell.length_a   1.000
_cell.length_b   1.000
_cell.length_c   1.000
_cell.angle_alpha   90.00
_cell.angle_beta   90.00
_cell.angle_gamma   90.00
#
_symmetry.space_group_name_H-M   'P 1'
#
loop_
_entity.id
_entity.type
_entity.pdbx_description
1 polymer ?
#
loop_
_entity_poly.entity_id
_entity_poly.type
_entity_poly.pdbx_seq_one_letter_code
_entity_poly.pdbx_strand_id
1 'polypeptide(L)'
;TDKNEQNDGTSKPDISAEPKETKEKVTLYFGDKEAMYLVPEEREVVVGNKKLEEVVIAELIQGPRKADTFQTIPKEAELISVEVVDGVAYVNFNQEFQTKHWGGSAGEAMTLYSITNSLAKLPDIEQVQFLLEGKKQEAILGHADTTEPISPNWSMIKE
;
A
#
# COMPACT_ATOMS: atom_id res chain seq x y z
N THR A 1 31.16 0.31 -63.08
CA THR A 1 29.70 0.19 -63.05
C THR A 1 29.39 -1.21 -62.59
N ASP A 2 28.61 -1.31 -61.50
CA ASP A 2 27.71 -2.44 -61.18
C ASP A 2 28.37 -3.78 -60.76
N LYS A 3 28.03 -4.47 -59.66
CA LYS A 3 26.86 -4.41 -58.75
C LYS A 3 27.09 -5.26 -57.47
N ASN A 4 26.55 -4.76 -56.35
CA ASN A 4 26.00 -5.40 -55.13
C ASN A 4 25.95 -6.94 -55.08
N GLU A 5 26.40 -7.59 -54.01
CA GLU A 5 25.79 -7.67 -52.66
C GLU A 5 24.36 -8.23 -52.65
N GLN A 6 24.23 -9.47 -52.16
CA GLN A 6 23.06 -9.94 -51.43
C GLN A 6 23.51 -11.04 -50.47
N ASN A 7 23.81 -10.63 -49.22
CA ASN A 7 23.95 -11.54 -48.10
C ASN A 7 22.60 -11.60 -47.38
N ASP A 8 22.10 -12.83 -47.24
CA ASP A 8 20.87 -13.18 -46.55
C ASP A 8 21.01 -12.85 -45.06
N GLY A 9 20.10 -12.02 -44.56
CA GLY A 9 20.12 -11.50 -43.20
C GLY A 9 18.69 -11.29 -42.74
N THR A 10 17.95 -12.38 -42.57
CA THR A 10 16.65 -12.39 -41.91
C THR A 10 16.83 -12.08 -40.41
N SER A 11 16.90 -10.79 -40.06
CA SER A 11 16.75 -10.35 -38.67
C SER A 11 15.28 -10.48 -38.27
N LYS A 12 14.98 -11.53 -37.49
CA LYS A 12 13.75 -11.59 -36.72
C LYS A 12 13.71 -10.38 -35.77
N PRO A 13 12.58 -9.66 -35.65
CA PRO A 13 12.43 -8.69 -34.58
C PRO A 13 12.47 -9.42 -33.24
N ASP A 14 13.41 -9.02 -32.39
CA ASP A 14 13.52 -9.45 -31.00
C ASP A 14 12.38 -8.78 -30.21
N ILE A 15 11.25 -9.48 -30.11
CA ILE A 15 10.12 -9.06 -29.27
C ILE A 15 10.37 -9.61 -27.87
N SER A 16 11.40 -9.10 -27.18
CA SER A 16 11.52 -9.27 -25.74
C SER A 16 10.52 -8.33 -25.07
N ALA A 17 9.31 -8.85 -24.83
CA ALA A 17 8.27 -8.19 -24.04
C ALA A 17 8.54 -8.40 -22.53
N GLU A 18 9.73 -8.05 -22.06
CA GLU A 18 9.96 -7.93 -20.62
C GLU A 18 9.17 -6.72 -20.11
N PRO A 19 8.25 -6.88 -19.14
CA PRO A 19 7.60 -5.76 -18.50
C PRO A 19 8.69 -4.84 -17.94
N LYS A 20 8.69 -3.57 -18.31
CA LYS A 20 9.57 -2.58 -17.69
C LYS A 20 9.16 -2.46 -16.23
N GLU A 21 9.84 -3.18 -15.36
CA GLU A 21 9.73 -3.03 -13.91
C GLU A 21 10.24 -1.64 -13.52
N THR A 22 9.32 -0.70 -13.38
CA THR A 22 9.62 0.62 -12.82
C THR A 22 9.77 0.50 -11.31
N LYS A 23 10.77 1.19 -10.78
CA LYS A 23 11.04 1.29 -9.35
C LYS A 23 10.60 2.65 -8.84
N GLU A 24 9.87 2.65 -7.73
CA GLU A 24 9.39 3.85 -7.05
C GLU A 24 9.92 3.88 -5.62
N LYS A 25 10.13 5.08 -5.07
CA LYS A 25 10.40 5.24 -3.64
C LYS A 25 9.10 5.57 -2.92
N VAL A 26 8.78 4.80 -1.89
CA VAL A 26 7.59 4.99 -1.05
C VAL A 26 7.99 5.15 0.42
N THR A 27 7.15 5.84 1.18
CA THR A 27 7.27 5.93 2.64
C THR A 27 6.13 5.14 3.28
N LEU A 28 6.48 4.17 4.11
CA LEU A 28 5.55 3.33 4.85
C LEU A 28 5.63 3.67 6.34
N TYR A 29 4.50 3.61 7.04
CA TYR A 29 4.42 3.93 8.46
C TYR A 29 4.10 2.68 9.27
N PHE A 30 4.97 2.32 10.21
CA PHE A 30 4.79 1.16 11.10
C PHE A 30 4.72 1.59 12.56
N GLY A 31 4.16 0.76 13.45
CA GLY A 31 4.03 1.11 14.87
C GLY A 31 5.37 1.02 15.59
N ASP A 32 5.59 1.85 16.61
CA ASP A 32 6.67 1.64 17.57
C ASP A 32 6.29 0.60 18.64
N LYS A 33 7.26 0.24 19.49
CA LYS A 33 7.10 -0.80 20.52
C LYS A 33 5.95 -0.58 21.49
N GLU A 34 5.62 0.68 21.73
CA GLU A 34 4.61 1.08 22.71
C GLU A 34 3.26 1.39 22.06
N ALA A 35 3.15 1.23 20.74
CA ALA A 35 1.98 1.63 19.95
C ALA A 35 1.56 3.09 20.20
N MET A 36 2.54 3.96 20.41
CA MET A 36 2.32 5.39 20.64
C MET A 36 2.52 6.20 19.37
N TYR A 37 3.50 5.83 18.55
CA TYR A 37 3.88 6.58 17.36
C TYR A 37 4.04 5.67 16.14
N LEU A 38 3.84 6.27 14.98
CA LEU A 38 4.17 5.72 13.68
C LEU A 38 5.59 6.12 13.29
N VAL A 39 6.40 5.14 12.91
CA VAL A 39 7.79 5.31 12.48
C VAL A 39 7.85 5.18 10.95
N PRO A 40 8.39 6.17 10.23
CA PRO A 40 8.52 6.11 8.78
C PRO A 40 9.64 5.13 8.36
N GLU A 41 9.38 4.37 7.31
CA GLU A 41 10.32 3.50 6.63
C GLU A 41 10.26 3.75 5.12
N GLU A 42 11.36 4.25 4.55
CA GLU A 42 11.47 4.40 3.10
C GLU A 42 11.83 3.08 2.44
N ARG A 43 11.14 2.75 1.34
CA ARG A 43 11.42 1.56 0.52
C ARG A 43 11.50 1.92 -0.94
N GLU A 44 12.41 1.25 -1.65
CA GLU A 44 12.34 1.13 -3.11
C GLU A 44 11.48 -0.10 -3.43
N VAL A 45 10.41 0.10 -4.19
CA VAL A 45 9.43 -0.92 -4.56
C VAL A 45 9.37 -1.07 -6.07
N VAL A 46 9.15 -2.30 -6.53
CA VAL A 46 8.90 -2.58 -7.95
C VAL A 46 7.41 -2.51 -8.19
N VAL A 47 6.98 -1.62 -9.08
CA VAL A 47 5.56 -1.40 -9.38
C VAL A 47 5.11 -2.26 -10.56
N GLY A 48 5.90 -2.27 -11.63
CA GLY A 48 5.55 -2.98 -12.87
C GLY A 48 4.21 -2.50 -13.43
N ASN A 49 3.26 -3.42 -13.59
CA ASN A 49 1.91 -3.11 -14.12
C ASN A 49 0.85 -2.88 -13.03
N LYS A 50 1.23 -2.82 -11.76
CA LYS A 50 0.31 -2.61 -10.63
C LYS A 50 0.10 -1.12 -10.37
N LYS A 51 -0.95 -0.78 -9.63
CA LYS A 51 -1.10 0.58 -9.10
C LYS A 51 -0.16 0.77 -7.90
N LEU A 52 0.38 1.97 -7.70
CA LEU A 52 1.33 2.23 -6.62
C LEU A 52 0.69 2.06 -5.23
N GLU A 53 -0.60 2.37 -5.11
CA GLU A 53 -1.43 2.20 -3.91
C GLU A 53 -1.53 0.72 -3.50
N GLU A 54 -1.71 -0.17 -4.49
CA GLU A 54 -1.76 -1.62 -4.27
C GLU A 54 -0.43 -2.12 -3.71
N VAL A 55 0.68 -1.61 -4.25
CA VAL A 55 2.04 -1.96 -3.80
C VAL A 55 2.30 -1.45 -2.39
N VAL A 56 1.91 -0.21 -2.07
CA VAL A 56 2.03 0.35 -0.72
C VAL A 56 1.32 -0.51 0.31
N ILE A 57 0.05 -0.88 0.05
CA ILE A 57 -0.71 -1.73 0.98
C ILE A 57 -0.09 -3.12 1.11
N ALA A 58 0.35 -3.72 0.00
CA ALA A 58 1.03 -5.01 0.03
C ALA A 58 2.33 -4.98 0.85
N GLU A 59 3.11 -3.89 0.76
CA GLU A 59 4.32 -3.72 1.57
C GLU A 59 4.04 -3.47 3.05
N LEU A 60 2.91 -2.82 3.40
CA LEU A 60 2.45 -2.70 4.78
C LEU A 60 2.04 -4.06 5.37
N ILE A 61 1.30 -4.88 4.60
CA ILE A 61 0.92 -6.25 5.01
C ILE A 61 2.15 -7.13 5.22
N GLN A 62 3.18 -6.99 4.38
CA GLN A 62 4.46 -7.69 4.58
C GLN A 62 5.13 -7.34 5.92
N GLY A 63 4.83 -6.18 6.49
CA GLY A 63 5.38 -5.70 7.75
C GLY A 63 6.71 -4.96 7.61
N PRO A 64 7.26 -4.40 8.70
CA PRO A 64 8.46 -3.57 8.69
C PRO A 64 9.76 -4.34 8.39
N ARG A 65 10.78 -3.65 7.91
CA ARG A 65 12.16 -4.18 7.76
C ARG A 65 13.10 -3.64 8.83
N LYS A 66 12.80 -2.47 9.41
CA LYS A 66 13.58 -1.89 10.51
C LYS A 66 13.38 -2.67 11.80
N ALA A 67 14.49 -2.93 12.49
CA ALA A 67 14.44 -3.36 13.89
C ALA A 67 13.67 -2.32 14.73
N ASP A 68 13.02 -2.78 15.80
CA ASP A 68 12.24 -1.94 16.74
C ASP A 68 11.00 -1.24 16.17
N THR A 69 10.52 -1.68 15.00
CA THR A 69 9.20 -1.33 14.47
C THR A 69 8.31 -2.56 14.35
N PHE A 70 7.00 -2.36 14.45
CA PHE A 70 6.02 -3.41 14.62
C PHE A 70 4.99 -3.38 13.49
N GLN A 71 4.61 -4.57 13.06
CA GLN A 71 3.57 -4.76 12.06
C GLN A 71 2.25 -4.17 12.54
N THR A 72 1.55 -3.51 11.62
CA THR A 72 0.28 -2.79 11.88
C THR A 72 -0.91 -3.42 11.18
N ILE A 73 -0.70 -4.38 10.28
CA ILE A 73 -1.77 -5.10 9.57
C ILE A 73 -1.58 -6.61 9.77
N PRO A 74 -2.63 -7.40 10.06
CA PRO A 74 -2.54 -8.86 10.10
C PRO A 74 -1.98 -9.42 8.80
N LYS A 75 -1.13 -10.46 8.87
CA LYS A 75 -0.53 -11.08 7.67
C LYS A 75 -1.54 -11.80 6.79
N GLU A 76 -2.64 -12.20 7.41
CA GLU A 76 -3.77 -12.87 6.78
C GLU A 76 -4.70 -11.90 6.05
N ALA A 77 -4.57 -10.59 6.30
CA ALA A 77 -5.34 -9.59 5.58
C ALA A 77 -4.92 -9.57 4.10
N GLU A 78 -5.91 -9.53 3.21
CA GLU A 78 -5.71 -9.41 1.77
C GLU A 78 -6.41 -8.16 1.25
N LEU A 79 -5.71 -7.42 0.39
CA LEU A 79 -6.31 -6.33 -0.36
C LEU A 79 -7.14 -6.91 -1.50
N ILE A 80 -8.46 -6.70 -1.46
CA ILE A 80 -9.38 -7.05 -2.54
C ILE A 80 -9.28 -6.01 -3.66
N SER A 81 -9.32 -4.73 -3.31
CA SER A 81 -9.23 -3.63 -4.29
C SER A 81 -8.82 -2.31 -3.64
N VAL A 82 -8.23 -1.43 -4.45
CA VAL A 82 -8.05 -0.02 -4.12
C VAL A 82 -8.39 0.86 -5.33
N GLU A 83 -9.22 1.87 -5.07
CA GLU A 83 -9.65 2.86 -6.06
C GLU A 83 -9.53 4.26 -5.48
N VAL A 84 -8.99 5.20 -6.26
CA VAL A 84 -8.85 6.59 -5.85
C VAL A 84 -9.86 7.43 -6.62
N VAL A 85 -10.72 8.14 -5.91
CA VAL A 85 -11.74 9.03 -6.47
C VAL A 85 -11.75 10.32 -5.67
N ASP A 86 -11.56 11.45 -6.33
CA ASP A 86 -11.63 12.79 -5.74
C ASP A 86 -10.81 12.94 -4.44
N GLY A 87 -9.56 12.46 -4.44
CA GLY A 87 -8.67 12.53 -3.27
C GLY A 87 -8.89 11.44 -2.21
N VAL A 88 -9.86 10.54 -2.38
CA VAL A 88 -10.18 9.49 -1.42
C VAL A 88 -9.77 8.13 -1.97
N ALA A 89 -8.91 7.41 -1.25
CA ALA A 89 -8.59 6.02 -1.53
C ALA A 89 -9.58 5.09 -0.83
N TYR A 90 -10.37 4.35 -1.61
CA TYR A 90 -11.30 3.33 -1.12
C TYR A 90 -10.56 2.00 -1.04
N VAL A 91 -10.17 1.62 0.17
CA VAL A 91 -9.34 0.43 0.42
C VAL A 91 -10.22 -0.68 0.94
N ASN A 92 -10.34 -1.75 0.14
CA ASN A 92 -11.21 -2.88 0.42
C ASN A 92 -10.42 -4.12 0.82
N PHE A 93 -10.65 -4.59 2.04
CA PHE A 93 -9.99 -5.78 2.57
C PHE A 93 -10.95 -6.97 2.69
N ASN A 94 -10.35 -8.17 2.75
CA ASN A 94 -11.04 -9.39 3.16
C ASN A 94 -11.39 -9.41 4.66
N GLN A 95 -12.22 -10.37 5.09
CA GLN A 95 -12.63 -10.56 6.48
C GLN A 95 -11.46 -10.72 7.47
N GLU A 96 -10.32 -11.25 7.04
CA GLU A 96 -9.15 -11.49 7.87
C GLU A 96 -8.52 -10.19 8.39
N PHE A 97 -8.68 -9.07 7.66
CA PHE A 97 -8.29 -7.75 8.16
C PHE A 97 -8.93 -7.42 9.51
N GLN A 98 -10.18 -7.84 9.72
CA GLN A 98 -10.89 -7.67 10.97
C GLN A 98 -10.68 -8.86 11.92
N THR A 99 -10.91 -10.08 11.45
CA THR A 99 -10.99 -11.27 12.33
C THR A 99 -9.64 -11.77 12.83
N LYS A 100 -8.53 -11.38 12.19
CA LYS A 100 -7.15 -11.69 12.63
C LYS A 100 -6.47 -10.49 13.29
N HIS A 101 -7.18 -9.38 13.43
CA HIS A 101 -6.67 -8.21 14.13
C HIS A 101 -6.51 -8.50 15.62
N TRP A 102 -5.41 -8.04 16.22
CA TRP A 102 -5.12 -8.20 17.66
C TRP A 102 -6.01 -7.32 18.55
N GLY A 103 -6.72 -6.36 17.95
CA GLY A 103 -7.68 -5.49 18.63
C GLY A 103 -7.04 -4.46 19.56
N GLY A 104 -7.89 -3.83 20.36
CA GLY A 104 -7.50 -2.79 21.31
C GLY A 104 -7.33 -1.44 20.63
N SER A 105 -7.81 -0.38 21.27
CA SER A 105 -7.93 0.95 20.65
C SER A 105 -6.59 1.51 20.14
N ALA A 106 -5.48 1.23 20.83
CA ALA A 106 -4.14 1.61 20.35
C ALA A 106 -3.73 0.82 19.09
N GLY A 107 -3.98 -0.50 19.07
CA GLY A 107 -3.70 -1.34 17.91
C GLY A 107 -4.52 -0.92 16.69
N GLU A 108 -5.82 -0.69 16.88
CA GLU A 108 -6.73 -0.21 15.83
C GLU A 108 -6.26 1.13 15.26
N ALA A 109 -5.90 2.09 16.13
CA ALA A 109 -5.36 3.37 15.69
C ALA A 109 -4.05 3.21 14.89
N MET A 110 -3.13 2.35 15.36
CA MET A 110 -1.89 2.07 14.61
C MET A 110 -2.19 1.53 13.21
N THR A 111 -3.14 0.61 13.07
CA THR A 111 -3.53 0.05 11.76
C THR A 111 -4.11 1.10 10.84
N LEU A 112 -5.13 1.83 11.30
CA LEU A 112 -5.85 2.81 10.48
C LEU A 112 -4.92 3.94 10.02
N TYR A 113 -4.11 4.50 10.93
CA TYR A 113 -3.21 5.59 10.57
C TYR A 113 -1.92 5.12 9.89
N SER A 114 -1.47 3.89 10.08
CA SER A 114 -0.41 3.29 9.27
C SER A 114 -0.80 3.27 7.79
N ILE A 115 -2.00 2.79 7.48
CA ILE A 115 -2.51 2.74 6.11
C ILE A 115 -2.76 4.16 5.59
N THR A 116 -3.49 4.98 6.36
CA THR A 116 -3.89 6.33 5.95
C THR A 116 -2.69 7.22 5.69
N ASN A 117 -1.72 7.28 6.61
CA ASN A 117 -0.53 8.12 6.45
C ASN A 117 0.37 7.64 5.30
N SER A 118 0.46 6.32 5.06
CA SER A 118 1.28 5.79 3.97
C SER A 118 0.65 6.09 2.60
N LEU A 119 -0.66 5.92 2.46
CA LEU A 119 -1.36 6.24 1.22
C LEU A 119 -1.40 7.75 0.96
N ALA A 120 -1.60 8.57 1.99
CA ALA A 120 -1.57 10.04 1.87
C ALA A 120 -0.17 10.63 1.60
N LYS A 121 0.88 9.81 1.49
CA LYS A 121 2.18 10.22 0.94
C LYS A 121 2.25 10.13 -0.58
N LEU A 122 1.34 9.37 -1.20
CA LEU A 122 1.21 9.32 -2.65
C LEU A 122 0.54 10.60 -3.16
N PRO A 123 0.83 11.04 -4.39
CA PRO A 123 0.10 12.13 -5.01
C PRO A 123 -1.39 11.78 -5.12
N ASP A 124 -2.24 12.81 -5.07
CA ASP A 124 -3.68 12.71 -5.30
C ASP A 124 -4.48 11.87 -4.27
N ILE A 125 -3.89 11.51 -3.13
CA ILE A 125 -4.58 10.87 -2.01
C ILE A 125 -4.50 11.76 -0.76
N GLU A 126 -5.67 12.17 -0.28
CA GLU A 126 -5.84 13.01 0.90
C GLU A 126 -6.44 12.23 2.08
N GLN A 127 -7.29 11.24 1.81
CA GLN A 127 -8.04 10.49 2.81
C GLN A 127 -8.20 9.02 2.39
N VAL A 128 -8.53 8.17 3.36
CA VAL A 128 -8.77 6.74 3.13
C VAL A 128 -10.15 6.34 3.65
N GLN A 129 -10.98 5.78 2.77
CA GLN A 129 -12.21 5.08 3.17
C GLN A 129 -11.93 3.59 3.25
N PHE A 130 -12.17 3.01 4.42
CA PHE A 130 -12.01 1.57 4.63
C PHE A 130 -13.30 0.81 4.29
N LEU A 131 -13.13 -0.35 3.66
CA LEU A 131 -14.20 -1.28 3.29
C LEU A 131 -13.80 -2.69 3.70
N LEU A 132 -14.79 -3.47 4.13
CA LEU A 132 -14.65 -4.91 4.41
C LEU A 132 -15.61 -5.65 3.49
N GLU A 133 -15.08 -6.52 2.62
CA GLU A 133 -15.87 -7.24 1.62
C GLU A 133 -16.79 -6.32 0.80
N GLY A 134 -16.25 -5.18 0.38
CA GLY A 134 -16.92 -4.15 -0.42
C GLY A 134 -17.91 -3.27 0.35
N LYS A 135 -17.99 -3.38 1.68
CA LYS A 135 -18.96 -2.65 2.50
C LYS A 135 -18.29 -1.78 3.56
N LYS A 136 -18.79 -0.55 3.71
CA LYS A 136 -18.46 0.30 4.87
C LYS A 136 -18.94 -0.38 6.15
N GLN A 137 -18.17 -0.19 7.22
CA GLN A 137 -18.51 -0.66 8.56
C GLN A 137 -18.51 0.54 9.51
N GLU A 138 -19.39 0.53 10.52
CA GLU A 138 -19.38 1.57 11.55
C GLU A 138 -18.06 1.60 12.30
N ALA A 139 -17.56 0.44 12.73
CA ALA A 139 -16.24 0.30 13.32
C ALA A 139 -15.52 -0.93 12.78
N ILE A 140 -14.79 -0.75 11.67
CA ILE A 140 -14.20 -1.87 10.92
C ILE A 140 -13.25 -2.74 11.76
N LEU A 141 -12.60 -2.19 12.79
CA LEU A 141 -11.72 -2.94 13.70
C LEU A 141 -12.20 -2.98 15.17
N GLY A 142 -13.38 -2.44 15.47
CA GLY A 142 -14.00 -2.57 16.80
C GLY A 142 -14.52 -1.27 17.41
N HIS A 143 -13.70 -0.21 17.49
CA HIS A 143 -14.05 1.01 18.23
C HIS A 143 -14.06 2.29 17.39
N ALA A 144 -13.11 2.45 16.47
CA ALA A 144 -12.99 3.68 15.69
C ALA A 144 -14.10 3.79 14.65
N ASP A 145 -14.75 4.96 14.54
CA ASP A 145 -15.73 5.23 13.48
C ASP A 145 -15.04 5.22 12.12
N THR A 146 -15.53 4.37 11.22
CA THR A 146 -15.03 4.20 9.85
C THR A 146 -16.13 4.39 8.80
N THR A 147 -17.25 5.02 9.16
CA THR A 147 -18.34 5.34 8.23
C THR A 147 -17.95 6.41 7.21
N GLU A 148 -17.04 7.31 7.59
CA GLU A 148 -16.50 8.38 6.76
C GLU A 148 -15.00 8.18 6.46
N PRO A 149 -14.47 8.80 5.40
CA PRO A 149 -13.04 8.75 5.10
C PRO A 149 -12.19 9.31 6.25
N ILE A 150 -11.06 8.64 6.52
CA ILE A 150 -10.11 9.01 7.55
C ILE A 150 -9.01 9.86 6.92
N SER A 151 -8.76 11.04 7.51
CA SER A 151 -7.62 11.89 7.17
C SER A 151 -6.34 11.40 7.85
N PRO A 152 -5.15 11.61 7.25
CA PRO A 152 -3.89 11.24 7.88
C PRO A 152 -3.67 12.01 9.18
N ASN A 153 -3.09 11.33 10.16
CA ASN A 153 -2.72 11.96 11.42
C ASN A 153 -1.20 12.12 11.49
N TRP A 154 -0.72 13.27 11.03
CA TRP A 154 0.71 13.55 10.98
C TRP A 154 1.33 13.77 12.37
N SER A 155 0.54 14.10 13.41
CA SER A 155 1.07 14.25 14.77
C SER A 155 1.41 12.92 15.44
N MET A 156 1.02 11.79 14.84
CA MET A 156 1.40 10.45 15.31
C MET A 156 2.77 10.02 14.78
N ILE A 157 3.38 10.77 13.87
CA ILE A 157 4.71 10.41 13.36
C ILE A 157 5.75 10.69 14.44
N LYS A 158 6.59 9.70 14.72
CA LYS A 158 7.74 9.84 15.61
C LYS A 158 8.77 10.77 14.96
N GLU A 159 9.13 11.84 15.67
CA GLU A 159 10.20 12.77 15.30
C GLU A 159 11.57 12.07 15.19
#